data_AF-A0A2T0TFK0-F1
#
_entry.id   AF-A0A2T0TFK0-F1
#
_cell.length_a   1.000
_cell.length_b   1.000
_cell.length_c   1.000
_cell.angle_alpha   90.00
_cell.angle_beta   90.00
_cell.angle_gamma   90.00
#
_symmetry.space_group_name_H-M   'P 1'
#
loop_
_entity.id
_entity.type
_entity.pdbx_description
1 polymer ?
#
loop_
_entity_poly.entity_id
_entity_poly.type
_entity_poly.pdbx_seq_one_letter_code
_entity_poly.pdbx_strand_id
1 'polypeptide(L)'
;MTVLDTSRNRHRLVLGAVLLGLFAGFLTGAVPRAAAADAVVSQGKPVTASSTESAGTAAAAAVDGNDGTRWSSAFSAEQWFQVDLGAATTVSQVAVNWESAYAKAFTIRLSTDGSTFTPAYSTTTGTGGRQDIAVSGTARYVRIDLTGRALPSYGYSMWEFQVRGTATATRAVADVALVNNASRKPVLGLSPLVDGSVVDLTRLANRGLSLRATLANGVTAGSVGFTLVGAKGSTYTRTENTAPYFLCNDYVDCPLLATADSYALTVQAYSGANASGPLGAPFTVRFSVSATAVAPAPVDVLFVGNSLIGTATTATGADTPKVVQQLATAAGRTLRFTEVVHFGNTLQQTWDGGEVAAALSGSTKYDYVVLQEYSTLVATDPAAAARTLVDTYSPTFGRALKPGGKVVLFKNWALVDPAPFPSRAANVAAIDTNYAALSTGLPTPNALAPISEEFEALVAAKGTSYLIVADGKHPNDTAIYLDAATLYGILFRESPRALGPLYLAPATATSLREVAATAIGY
;
A
#
# COMPACT_ATOMS: atom_id res chain seq x y z
N MET A 1 -46.76 -73.82 -44.20
CA MET A 1 -45.97 -74.98 -43.73
C MET A 1 -44.89 -74.41 -42.83
N THR A 2 -44.78 -74.66 -41.54
CA THR A 2 -45.30 -75.70 -40.65
C THR A 2 -44.99 -75.09 -39.24
N VAL A 3 -45.99 -74.85 -38.38
CA VAL A 3 -46.35 -75.72 -37.23
C VAL A 3 -45.56 -75.42 -35.96
N LEU A 4 -46.32 -75.04 -34.91
CA LEU A 4 -46.20 -75.39 -33.48
C LEU A 4 -44.91 -74.98 -32.74
N ASP A 5 -44.83 -74.88 -31.42
CA ASP A 5 -45.76 -74.72 -30.30
C ASP A 5 -44.83 -74.52 -29.08
N THR A 6 -45.39 -73.86 -28.08
CA THR A 6 -44.97 -73.64 -26.69
C THR A 6 -43.82 -74.46 -26.08
N SER A 7 -42.98 -73.81 -25.26
CA SER A 7 -42.97 -74.03 -23.80
C SER A 7 -41.69 -73.50 -23.10
N ARG A 8 -41.90 -72.46 -22.29
CA ARG A 8 -41.32 -72.17 -20.96
C ARG A 8 -39.88 -72.62 -20.65
N ASN A 9 -39.01 -71.64 -20.33
CA ASN A 9 -38.51 -71.51 -18.95
C ASN A 9 -37.92 -70.12 -18.66
N ARG A 10 -38.11 -69.67 -17.42
CA ARG A 10 -37.75 -68.36 -16.88
C ARG A 10 -36.26 -68.29 -16.55
N HIS A 11 -35.56 -67.21 -16.90
CA HIS A 11 -34.52 -66.58 -16.07
C HIS A 11 -34.19 -65.14 -16.56
N ARG A 12 -34.58 -64.16 -15.73
CA ARG A 12 -33.93 -62.91 -15.31
C ARG A 12 -32.90 -62.16 -16.22
N LEU A 13 -33.12 -60.83 -16.24
CA LEU A 13 -32.20 -59.66 -16.17
C LEU A 13 -32.00 -58.76 -17.42
N VAL A 14 -32.27 -57.45 -17.19
CA VAL A 14 -31.52 -56.23 -17.57
C VAL A 14 -31.91 -55.36 -18.80
N LEU A 15 -32.34 -54.13 -18.44
CA LEU A 15 -32.14 -52.76 -18.98
C LEU A 15 -32.43 -52.37 -20.44
N GLY A 16 -32.96 -51.15 -20.57
CA GLY A 16 -32.81 -50.25 -21.73
C GLY A 16 -34.04 -49.37 -21.97
N ALA A 17 -34.23 -48.30 -21.22
CA ALA A 17 -33.97 -46.89 -21.60
C ALA A 17 -35.18 -46.19 -22.26
N VAL A 18 -35.77 -45.23 -21.54
CA VAL A 18 -36.82 -44.32 -22.01
C VAL A 18 -36.24 -42.91 -22.13
N LEU A 19 -36.43 -42.30 -23.29
CA LEU A 19 -36.27 -40.87 -23.56
C LEU A 19 -37.66 -40.23 -23.60
N LEU A 20 -37.92 -39.20 -22.80
CA LEU A 20 -38.85 -38.13 -23.17
C LEU A 20 -38.51 -36.87 -22.37
N GLY A 21 -38.26 -35.78 -23.08
CA GLY A 21 -37.86 -34.50 -22.52
C GLY A 21 -39.01 -33.70 -21.91
N LEU A 22 -38.68 -32.86 -20.93
CA LEU A 22 -39.46 -31.73 -20.46
C LEU A 22 -38.49 -30.60 -20.07
N PHE A 23 -38.68 -29.46 -20.72
CA PHE A 23 -37.97 -28.20 -20.48
C PHE A 23 -38.30 -27.69 -19.06
N ALA A 24 -37.28 -27.49 -18.23
CA ALA A 24 -37.36 -26.72 -17.00
C ALA A 24 -36.47 -25.47 -17.12
N GLY A 25 -37.10 -24.32 -17.31
CA GLY A 25 -36.43 -23.02 -17.22
C GLY A 25 -36.05 -22.72 -15.77
N PHE A 26 -34.78 -22.91 -15.44
CA PHE A 26 -34.21 -22.40 -14.19
C PHE A 26 -33.97 -20.90 -14.35
N LEU A 27 -34.86 -20.10 -13.77
CA LEU A 27 -34.56 -18.71 -13.39
C LEU A 27 -33.47 -18.76 -12.31
N THR A 28 -32.20 -18.57 -12.70
CA THR A 28 -31.11 -18.28 -11.77
C THR A 28 -31.26 -16.84 -11.29
N GLY A 29 -32.24 -16.59 -10.43
CA GLY A 29 -32.24 -15.40 -9.60
C GLY A 29 -31.08 -15.52 -8.62
N ALA A 30 -30.05 -14.69 -8.78
CA ALA A 30 -29.05 -14.50 -7.75
C ALA A 30 -29.78 -13.98 -6.51
N VAL A 31 -29.95 -14.85 -5.50
CA VAL A 31 -30.37 -14.41 -4.18
C VAL A 31 -29.29 -13.44 -3.72
N PRO A 32 -29.59 -12.14 -3.48
CA PRO A 32 -28.59 -11.27 -2.89
C PRO A 32 -28.21 -11.88 -1.55
N ARG A 33 -26.93 -12.25 -1.42
CA ARG A 33 -26.38 -12.67 -0.14
C ARG A 33 -26.59 -11.49 0.80
N ALA A 34 -27.47 -11.66 1.80
CA ALA A 34 -27.57 -10.69 2.89
C ALA A 34 -26.15 -10.48 3.42
N ALA A 35 -25.64 -9.25 3.33
CA ALA A 35 -24.38 -8.90 3.93
C ALA A 35 -24.53 -9.18 5.44
N ALA A 36 -23.81 -10.18 5.95
CA ALA A 36 -23.76 -10.42 7.38
C ALA A 36 -23.26 -9.13 8.05
N ALA A 37 -23.95 -8.66 9.09
CA ALA A 37 -23.47 -7.54 9.88
C ALA A 37 -22.06 -7.87 10.41
N ASP A 38 -21.16 -6.88 10.40
CA ASP A 38 -19.78 -7.07 10.85
C ASP A 38 -19.72 -7.64 12.29
N ALA A 39 -18.77 -8.55 12.52
CA ALA A 39 -18.64 -9.29 13.77
C ALA A 39 -18.26 -8.39 14.94
N VAL A 40 -18.71 -8.71 16.16
CA VAL A 40 -18.25 -8.04 17.39
C VAL A 40 -16.84 -8.53 17.70
N VAL A 41 -15.86 -7.64 17.56
CA VAL A 41 -14.43 -7.93 17.73
C VAL A 41 -13.88 -7.54 19.10
N SER A 42 -14.65 -6.79 19.91
CA SER A 42 -14.28 -6.38 21.27
C SER A 42 -14.63 -7.39 22.35
N GLN A 43 -15.48 -8.38 22.09
CA GLN A 43 -15.98 -9.27 23.13
C GLN A 43 -14.86 -10.09 23.78
N GLY A 44 -14.80 -10.08 25.11
CA GLY A 44 -13.80 -10.75 25.93
C GLY A 44 -12.38 -10.18 25.79
N LYS A 45 -12.21 -9.02 25.16
CA LYS A 45 -10.90 -8.40 24.95
C LYS A 45 -10.39 -7.66 26.18
N PRO A 46 -9.06 -7.50 26.33
CA PRO A 46 -8.50 -6.67 27.39
C PRO A 46 -9.02 -5.23 27.32
N VAL A 47 -9.37 -4.68 28.48
CA VAL A 47 -9.87 -3.32 28.62
C VAL A 47 -9.16 -2.57 29.74
N THR A 48 -9.00 -1.27 29.55
CA THR A 48 -8.55 -0.33 30.57
C THR A 48 -9.51 0.85 30.62
N ALA A 49 -9.61 1.50 31.77
CA ALA A 49 -10.44 2.67 31.96
C ALA A 49 -9.73 3.64 32.92
N SER A 50 -10.10 4.92 32.88
CA SER A 50 -9.58 5.93 33.81
C SER A 50 -9.88 5.60 35.27
N SER A 51 -11.01 4.94 35.54
CA SER A 51 -11.43 4.60 36.88
C SER A 51 -12.48 3.48 36.88
N THR A 52 -12.86 3.07 38.08
CA THR A 52 -13.97 2.15 38.33
C THR A 52 -14.65 2.58 39.62
N GLU A 53 -15.99 2.61 39.66
CA GLU A 53 -16.77 3.00 40.83
C GLU A 53 -16.55 2.03 42.00
N SER A 54 -16.64 0.73 41.72
CA SER A 54 -16.43 -0.35 42.69
C SER A 54 -16.05 -1.67 42.00
N ALA A 55 -15.60 -2.66 42.77
CA ALA A 55 -15.22 -3.98 42.26
C ALA A 55 -16.34 -4.68 41.46
N GLY A 56 -17.62 -4.42 41.76
CA GLY A 56 -18.77 -4.98 41.04
C GLY A 56 -19.08 -4.32 39.69
N THR A 57 -18.31 -3.31 39.30
CA THR A 57 -18.55 -2.48 38.11
C THR A 57 -17.28 -2.30 37.27
N ALA A 58 -16.44 -3.34 37.22
CA ALA A 58 -15.15 -3.32 36.54
C ALA A 58 -15.28 -3.10 35.03
N ALA A 59 -14.23 -2.56 34.39
CA ALA A 59 -14.23 -2.28 32.95
C ALA A 59 -14.56 -3.50 32.08
N ALA A 60 -14.09 -4.69 32.48
CA ALA A 60 -14.35 -5.94 31.75
C ALA A 60 -15.84 -6.26 31.59
N ALA A 61 -16.69 -5.75 32.49
CA ALA A 61 -18.13 -5.95 32.44
C ALA A 61 -18.82 -5.26 31.27
N ALA A 62 -18.15 -4.32 30.58
CA ALA A 62 -18.70 -3.68 29.38
C ALA A 62 -18.27 -4.36 28.07
N VAL A 63 -17.57 -5.49 28.13
CA VAL A 63 -17.16 -6.25 26.93
C VAL A 63 -17.36 -7.75 27.11
N ASP A 64 -18.16 -8.18 28.09
CA ASP A 64 -18.38 -9.59 28.39
C ASP A 64 -19.53 -10.19 27.56
N GLY A 65 -20.36 -9.35 26.93
CA GLY A 65 -21.52 -9.74 26.15
C GLY A 65 -22.76 -10.02 26.99
N ASN A 66 -22.79 -9.54 28.23
CA ASN A 66 -23.91 -9.69 29.15
C ASN A 66 -24.51 -8.32 29.49
N ASP A 67 -25.68 -8.03 28.91
CA ASP A 67 -26.41 -6.78 29.17
C ASP A 67 -26.91 -6.60 30.63
N GLY A 68 -26.64 -7.56 31.53
CA GLY A 68 -26.93 -7.48 32.97
C GLY A 68 -25.74 -7.03 33.85
N THR A 69 -24.54 -6.91 33.28
CA THR A 69 -23.32 -6.45 33.97
C THR A 69 -22.86 -5.12 33.36
N ARG A 70 -22.22 -4.24 34.16
CA ARG A 70 -21.87 -2.89 33.70
C ARG A 70 -20.50 -2.43 34.18
N TRP A 71 -19.81 -1.66 33.35
CA TRP A 71 -18.76 -0.77 33.84
C TRP A 71 -19.37 0.52 34.39
N SER A 72 -18.80 1.04 35.48
CA SER A 72 -19.14 2.34 36.04
C SER A 72 -17.87 3.10 36.42
N SER A 73 -17.82 4.39 36.09
CA SER A 73 -16.68 5.25 36.42
C SER A 73 -16.79 5.87 37.81
N ALA A 74 -15.70 6.43 38.30
CA ALA A 74 -15.74 7.42 39.37
C ALA A 74 -16.54 8.67 38.94
N PHE A 75 -16.97 9.44 39.94
CA PHE A 75 -17.89 10.57 39.80
C PHE A 75 -17.16 11.87 39.40
N SER A 76 -16.47 11.87 38.26
CA SER A 76 -15.80 13.06 37.72
C SER A 76 -16.31 13.43 36.33
N ALA A 77 -15.98 14.65 35.89
CA ALA A 77 -16.41 15.17 34.59
C ALA A 77 -15.76 14.45 33.41
N GLU A 78 -14.47 14.13 33.52
CA GLU A 78 -13.68 13.50 32.46
C GLU A 78 -13.32 12.07 32.83
N GLN A 79 -13.71 11.14 31.97
CA GLN A 79 -13.44 9.72 32.09
C GLN A 79 -13.15 9.13 30.71
N TRP A 80 -12.53 7.96 30.65
CA TRP A 80 -12.32 7.23 29.41
C TRP A 80 -12.39 5.74 29.62
N PHE A 81 -12.75 5.03 28.55
CA PHE A 81 -12.77 3.58 28.46
C PHE A 81 -12.08 3.15 27.17
N GLN A 82 -11.28 2.08 27.21
CA GLN A 82 -10.49 1.61 26.07
C GLN A 82 -10.51 0.08 25.99
N VAL A 83 -10.64 -0.44 24.77
CA VAL A 83 -10.46 -1.86 24.45
C VAL A 83 -9.23 -2.07 23.56
N ASP A 84 -8.43 -3.09 23.87
CA ASP A 84 -7.36 -3.63 22.99
C ASP A 84 -7.91 -4.83 22.23
N LEU A 85 -8.16 -4.67 20.92
CA LEU A 85 -8.64 -5.73 20.04
C LEU A 85 -7.61 -6.85 19.83
N GLY A 86 -6.35 -6.62 20.22
CA GLY A 86 -5.22 -7.55 20.16
C GLY A 86 -4.43 -7.47 18.85
N ALA A 87 -5.04 -7.01 17.77
CA ALA A 87 -4.41 -6.78 16.47
C ALA A 87 -5.12 -5.65 15.70
N ALA A 88 -4.43 -5.11 14.69
CA ALA A 88 -5.02 -4.15 13.77
C ALA A 88 -6.28 -4.74 13.11
N THR A 89 -7.39 -4.05 13.25
CA THR A 89 -8.72 -4.50 12.87
C THR A 89 -9.40 -3.39 12.09
N THR A 90 -10.00 -3.69 10.94
CA THR A 90 -10.87 -2.73 10.26
C THR A 90 -12.15 -2.59 11.06
N VAL A 91 -12.38 -1.40 11.61
CA VAL A 91 -13.55 -1.06 12.42
C VAL A 91 -14.56 -0.31 11.56
N SER A 92 -15.81 -0.76 11.60
CA SER A 92 -16.93 -0.19 10.84
C SER A 92 -18.02 0.41 11.72
N GLN A 93 -18.11 -0.01 12.98
CA GLN A 93 -19.11 0.48 13.91
C GLN A 93 -18.64 0.30 15.36
N VAL A 94 -19.05 1.22 16.22
CA VAL A 94 -19.04 1.05 17.67
C VAL A 94 -20.48 1.13 18.17
N ALA A 95 -20.96 0.09 18.81
CA ALA A 95 -22.24 0.07 19.49
C ALA A 95 -22.03 0.23 20.99
N VAL A 96 -22.70 1.21 21.60
CA VAL A 96 -22.66 1.45 23.04
C VAL A 96 -24.04 1.22 23.62
N ASN A 97 -24.16 0.34 24.61
CA ASN A 97 -25.37 0.16 25.40
C ASN A 97 -25.18 0.87 26.74
N TRP A 98 -25.75 2.06 26.88
CA TRP A 98 -25.61 2.86 28.09
C TRP A 98 -26.56 2.42 29.21
N GLU A 99 -26.13 2.60 30.45
CA GLU A 99 -27.04 2.67 31.60
C GLU A 99 -27.66 4.09 31.69
N SER A 100 -28.60 4.33 32.62
CA SER A 100 -29.17 5.65 32.92
C SER A 100 -28.11 6.76 33.10
N ALA A 101 -26.96 6.44 33.71
CA ALA A 101 -25.83 7.35 33.89
C ALA A 101 -24.92 7.42 32.63
N TYR A 102 -25.47 7.88 31.50
CA TYR A 102 -24.79 7.92 30.20
C TYR A 102 -23.98 9.21 29.93
N ALA A 103 -23.19 9.19 28.86
CA ALA A 103 -22.51 10.38 28.33
C ALA A 103 -23.34 11.11 27.26
N LYS A 104 -23.62 12.40 27.49
CA LYS A 104 -24.14 13.33 26.47
C LYS A 104 -23.02 13.84 25.57
N ALA A 105 -21.82 14.09 26.10
CA ALA A 105 -20.66 14.45 25.30
C ALA A 105 -19.57 13.40 25.37
N PHE A 106 -19.14 12.90 24.21
CA PHE A 106 -18.06 11.93 24.10
C PHE A 106 -17.41 11.92 22.71
N THR A 107 -16.19 11.40 22.64
CA THR A 107 -15.43 11.19 21.40
C THR A 107 -14.93 9.76 21.32
N ILE A 108 -15.21 9.07 20.23
CA ILE A 108 -14.59 7.77 19.92
C ILE A 108 -13.32 8.03 19.13
N ARG A 109 -12.23 7.40 19.57
CA ARG A 109 -10.92 7.48 18.93
C ARG A 109 -10.39 6.09 18.60
N LEU A 110 -9.64 6.03 17.50
CA LEU A 110 -8.98 4.83 17.00
C LEU A 110 -7.46 5.01 17.09
N SER A 111 -6.76 3.92 17.38
CA SER A 111 -5.30 3.88 17.41
C SER A 111 -4.79 2.50 17.03
N THR A 112 -3.67 2.44 16.32
CA THR A 112 -2.96 1.18 16.01
C THR A 112 -1.81 0.89 16.96
N ASP A 113 -1.30 1.90 17.68
CA ASP A 113 -0.10 1.85 18.52
C ASP A 113 -0.38 1.95 20.02
N GLY A 114 -1.57 2.42 20.41
CA GLY A 114 -1.99 2.62 21.80
C GLY A 114 -1.49 3.93 22.41
N SER A 115 -0.79 4.76 21.65
CA SER A 115 -0.24 6.06 22.06
C SER A 115 -0.84 7.23 21.28
N THR A 116 -0.99 7.07 19.97
CA THR A 116 -1.52 8.09 19.06
C THR A 116 -2.96 7.78 18.71
N PHE A 117 -3.88 8.67 19.05
CA PHE A 117 -5.32 8.46 18.87
C PHE A 117 -5.94 9.49 17.93
N THR A 118 -6.50 9.00 16.82
CA THR A 118 -7.25 9.83 15.86
C THR A 118 -8.74 9.80 16.18
N PRO A 119 -9.43 10.96 16.25
CA PRO A 119 -10.88 11.00 16.40
C PRO A 119 -11.59 10.33 15.21
N ALA A 120 -12.56 9.46 15.50
CA ALA A 120 -13.41 8.81 14.50
C ALA A 120 -14.87 9.26 14.59
N TYR A 121 -15.33 9.68 15.77
CA TYR A 121 -16.66 10.23 15.99
C TYR A 121 -16.66 11.14 17.22
N SER A 122 -17.49 12.18 17.23
CA SER A 122 -17.70 13.03 18.41
C SER A 122 -19.14 13.54 18.45
N THR A 123 -19.68 13.70 19.67
CA THR A 123 -20.99 14.30 19.90
C THR A 123 -21.03 15.04 21.23
N THR A 124 -21.93 16.01 21.34
CA THR A 124 -22.29 16.72 22.58
C THR A 124 -23.75 16.50 22.98
N THR A 125 -24.50 15.74 22.19
CA THR A 125 -25.96 15.56 22.31
C THR A 125 -26.35 14.07 22.36
N GLY A 126 -25.49 13.22 22.90
CA GLY A 126 -25.75 11.80 23.13
C GLY A 126 -27.08 11.59 23.87
N THR A 127 -27.80 10.53 23.50
CA THR A 127 -29.17 10.26 23.94
C THR A 127 -29.27 9.20 25.04
N GLY A 128 -28.17 8.50 25.34
CA GLY A 128 -28.20 7.30 26.18
C GLY A 128 -28.83 6.11 25.45
N GLY A 129 -29.20 5.07 26.20
CA GLY A 129 -29.73 3.82 25.66
C GLY A 129 -28.73 3.09 24.74
N ARG A 130 -29.23 2.27 23.81
CA ARG A 130 -28.38 1.65 22.79
C ARG A 130 -28.14 2.60 21.63
N GLN A 131 -26.88 2.81 21.27
CA GLN A 131 -26.46 3.65 20.15
C GLN A 131 -25.52 2.87 19.24
N ASP A 132 -25.84 2.79 17.96
CA ASP A 132 -24.98 2.22 16.92
C ASP A 132 -24.31 3.35 16.14
N ILE A 133 -22.99 3.50 16.30
CA ILE A 133 -22.23 4.64 15.79
C ILE A 133 -21.33 4.16 14.66
N ALA A 134 -21.63 4.60 13.44
CA ALA A 134 -20.79 4.33 12.29
C ALA A 134 -19.43 5.02 12.47
N VAL A 135 -18.36 4.23 12.33
CA VAL A 135 -16.98 4.72 12.33
C VAL A 135 -16.24 4.05 11.18
N SER A 136 -15.12 4.60 10.76
CA SER A 136 -14.30 3.97 9.72
C SER A 136 -12.83 4.15 10.04
N GLY A 137 -12.08 3.07 10.08
CA GLY A 137 -10.64 3.12 10.25
C GLY A 137 -10.06 1.75 10.60
N THR A 138 -8.74 1.69 10.68
CA THR A 138 -8.04 0.52 11.23
C THR A 138 -7.60 0.86 12.65
N ALA A 139 -7.89 -0.02 13.61
CA ALA A 139 -7.53 0.17 15.00
C ALA A 139 -7.10 -1.16 15.63
N ARG A 140 -6.12 -1.10 16.53
CA ARG A 140 -5.92 -2.12 17.57
C ARG A 140 -6.58 -1.67 18.87
N TYR A 141 -6.54 -0.37 19.17
CA TYR A 141 -7.13 0.23 20.36
C TYR A 141 -8.29 1.12 19.96
N VAL A 142 -9.44 0.92 20.61
CA VAL A 142 -10.62 1.79 20.46
C VAL A 142 -10.90 2.40 21.81
N ARG A 143 -10.89 3.74 21.88
CA ARG A 143 -11.11 4.51 23.11
C ARG A 143 -12.35 5.38 22.96
N ILE A 144 -13.12 5.49 24.04
CA ILE A 144 -14.17 6.50 24.17
C ILE A 144 -13.78 7.46 25.30
N ASP A 145 -13.62 8.74 24.95
CA ASP A 145 -13.39 9.83 25.89
C ASP A 145 -14.73 10.47 26.24
N LEU A 146 -15.06 10.52 27.53
CA LEU A 146 -16.35 10.94 28.08
C LEU A 146 -16.17 12.29 28.78
N THR A 147 -16.88 13.32 28.30
CA THR A 147 -16.65 14.72 28.73
C THR A 147 -17.91 15.46 29.19
N GLY A 148 -19.10 14.89 28.96
CA GLY A 148 -20.37 15.48 29.42
C GLY A 148 -21.32 14.44 29.98
N ARG A 149 -21.54 14.45 31.29
CA ARG A 149 -22.49 13.55 31.99
C ARG A 149 -23.94 13.94 31.75
N ALA A 150 -24.81 12.95 31.55
CA ALA A 150 -26.25 13.15 31.54
C ALA A 150 -26.82 13.45 32.93
N LEU A 151 -26.28 12.78 33.95
CA LEU A 151 -26.68 12.88 35.35
C LEU A 151 -25.46 13.29 36.19
N PRO A 152 -25.30 14.59 36.53
CA PRO A 152 -24.08 15.10 37.18
C PRO A 152 -23.77 14.49 38.57
N SER A 153 -24.79 13.96 39.25
CA SER A 153 -24.66 13.28 40.55
C SER A 153 -24.06 11.87 40.46
N TYR A 154 -23.86 11.34 39.25
CA TYR A 154 -23.36 9.97 39.00
C TYR A 154 -22.09 9.99 38.16
N GLY A 155 -21.42 8.84 38.02
CA GLY A 155 -20.37 8.62 37.02
C GLY A 155 -20.93 8.40 35.61
N TYR A 156 -20.15 7.79 34.73
CA TYR A 156 -20.60 7.22 33.47
C TYR A 156 -20.75 5.70 33.61
N SER A 157 -21.75 5.12 32.96
CA SER A 157 -22.00 3.68 33.04
C SER A 157 -22.47 3.09 31.71
N MET A 158 -21.89 1.95 31.35
CA MET A 158 -22.19 1.20 30.13
C MET A 158 -22.46 -0.27 30.47
N TRP A 159 -23.56 -0.81 29.97
CA TRP A 159 -23.81 -2.26 29.93
C TRP A 159 -22.85 -2.93 28.97
N GLU A 160 -22.70 -2.39 27.75
CA GLU A 160 -21.85 -2.99 26.71
C GLU A 160 -21.18 -1.91 25.82
N PHE A 161 -19.94 -2.17 25.41
CA PHE A 161 -19.14 -1.41 24.46
C PHE A 161 -18.62 -2.34 23.36
N GLN A 162 -19.38 -2.43 22.28
CA GLN A 162 -19.16 -3.39 21.20
C GLN A 162 -18.49 -2.72 20.01
N VAL A 163 -17.24 -3.10 19.73
CA VAL A 163 -16.57 -2.73 18.48
C VAL A 163 -16.91 -3.78 17.44
N ARG A 164 -17.39 -3.36 16.28
CA ARG A 164 -17.67 -4.23 15.14
C ARG A 164 -16.72 -3.98 14.00
N GLY A 165 -16.32 -5.07 13.35
CA GLY A 165 -15.39 -5.01 12.26
C GLY A 165 -14.90 -6.38 11.81
N THR A 166 -13.85 -6.36 11.00
CA THR A 166 -13.17 -7.56 10.51
C THR A 166 -11.72 -7.50 10.95
N ALA A 167 -11.28 -8.49 11.73
CA ALA A 167 -9.87 -8.64 12.08
C ALA A 167 -9.05 -8.66 10.78
N THR A 168 -8.15 -7.70 10.62
CA THR A 168 -7.24 -7.72 9.48
C THR A 168 -6.26 -8.84 9.77
N ALA A 169 -6.32 -9.93 9.00
CA ALA A 169 -5.32 -10.96 9.14
C ALA A 169 -3.94 -10.32 8.91
N THR A 170 -3.10 -10.30 9.94
CA THR A 170 -1.76 -9.70 9.83
C THR A 170 -1.02 -10.46 8.74
N ARG A 171 -0.74 -9.80 7.61
CA ARG A 171 0.07 -10.38 6.55
C ARG A 171 1.52 -10.21 6.93
N ALA A 172 2.24 -11.33 7.03
CA ALA A 172 3.68 -11.31 7.26
C ALA A 172 4.45 -10.87 6.00
N VAL A 173 3.88 -11.13 4.82
CA VAL A 173 4.37 -10.64 3.53
C VAL A 173 3.66 -9.32 3.22
N ALA A 174 4.41 -8.23 3.10
CA ALA A 174 3.89 -6.90 2.79
C ALA A 174 3.58 -6.77 1.29
N ASP A 175 4.53 -7.18 0.44
CA ASP A 175 4.41 -7.05 -1.01
C ASP A 175 5.27 -8.08 -1.76
N VAL A 176 5.10 -8.06 -3.09
CA VAL A 176 5.96 -8.78 -4.03
C VAL A 176 6.41 -7.83 -5.13
N ALA A 177 7.71 -7.76 -5.38
CA ALA A 177 8.30 -7.02 -6.48
C ALA A 177 8.59 -7.93 -7.69
N LEU A 178 8.36 -7.41 -8.90
CA LEU A 178 8.97 -7.96 -10.11
C LEU A 178 10.43 -7.52 -10.12
N VAL A 179 11.36 -8.45 -10.25
CA VAL A 179 12.80 -8.14 -10.21
C VAL A 179 13.47 -8.53 -11.51
N ASN A 180 14.43 -7.72 -11.92
CA ASN A 180 15.41 -8.11 -12.91
C ASN A 180 16.41 -9.04 -12.23
N ASN A 181 16.46 -10.28 -12.72
CA ASN A 181 17.22 -11.36 -12.09
C ASN A 181 18.73 -11.09 -12.19
N ALA A 182 19.20 -10.43 -13.25
CA ALA A 182 20.61 -10.10 -13.42
C ALA A 182 21.07 -9.01 -12.44
N SER A 183 20.32 -7.91 -12.33
CA SER A 183 20.68 -6.79 -11.45
C SER A 183 20.21 -6.95 -10.00
N ARG A 184 19.32 -7.92 -9.73
CA ARG A 184 18.64 -8.14 -8.44
C ARG A 184 17.78 -6.95 -7.97
N LYS A 185 17.55 -5.98 -8.85
CA LYS A 185 16.76 -4.79 -8.55
C LYS A 185 15.30 -4.98 -8.95
N PRO A 186 14.36 -4.43 -8.16
CA PRO A 186 12.98 -4.30 -8.60
C PRO A 186 12.91 -3.55 -9.93
N VAL A 187 12.07 -4.03 -10.84
CA VAL A 187 11.65 -3.30 -12.04
C VAL A 187 10.64 -2.26 -11.58
N LEU A 188 11.08 -1.02 -11.42
CA LEU A 188 10.23 0.05 -10.90
C LEU A 188 9.17 0.47 -11.95
N GLY A 189 8.06 1.00 -11.44
CA GLY A 189 6.82 1.18 -12.21
C GLY A 189 5.92 -0.06 -12.18
N LEU A 190 6.49 -1.25 -12.37
CA LEU A 190 5.78 -2.53 -12.23
C LEU A 190 5.75 -3.02 -10.77
N SER A 191 6.79 -2.71 -9.99
CA SER A 191 6.89 -3.10 -8.58
C SER A 191 6.31 -2.05 -7.62
N PRO A 192 5.75 -2.45 -6.46
CA PRO A 192 5.27 -3.80 -6.18
C PRO A 192 4.16 -4.20 -7.16
N LEU A 193 4.00 -5.49 -7.41
CA LEU A 193 2.90 -6.01 -8.20
C LEU A 193 1.59 -5.86 -7.42
N VAL A 194 0.58 -5.36 -8.11
CA VAL A 194 -0.81 -5.24 -7.62
C VAL A 194 -1.75 -6.04 -8.52
N ASP A 195 -2.94 -6.34 -8.01
CA ASP A 195 -3.95 -7.07 -8.80
C ASP A 195 -4.23 -6.34 -10.11
N GLY A 196 -4.24 -7.09 -11.21
CA GLY A 196 -4.41 -6.57 -12.57
C GLY A 196 -3.15 -6.00 -13.22
N SER A 197 -1.97 -6.08 -12.57
CA SER A 197 -0.71 -5.67 -13.20
C SER A 197 -0.48 -6.42 -14.51
N VAL A 198 0.06 -5.71 -15.51
CA VAL A 198 0.44 -6.27 -16.80
C VAL A 198 1.94 -6.09 -17.00
N VAL A 199 2.65 -7.21 -17.14
CA VAL A 199 4.08 -7.28 -17.46
C VAL A 199 4.19 -7.40 -18.98
N ASP A 200 4.46 -6.27 -19.65
CA ASP A 200 4.62 -6.22 -21.11
C ASP A 200 6.07 -6.57 -21.50
N LEU A 201 6.28 -7.80 -22.00
CA LEU A 201 7.59 -8.29 -22.39
C LEU A 201 8.17 -7.60 -23.63
N THR A 202 7.36 -6.82 -24.37
CA THR A 202 7.86 -6.04 -25.51
C THR A 202 8.53 -4.75 -25.07
N ARG A 203 8.25 -4.31 -23.84
CA ARG A 203 8.76 -3.07 -23.23
C ARG A 203 9.89 -3.31 -22.23
N LEU A 204 10.09 -4.55 -21.83
CA LEU A 204 11.20 -5.00 -21.01
C LEU A 204 12.36 -5.43 -21.92
N ALA A 205 13.46 -4.68 -21.88
CA ALA A 205 14.67 -5.05 -22.61
C ALA A 205 15.29 -6.36 -22.06
N ASN A 206 15.13 -6.62 -20.76
CA ASN A 206 15.56 -7.86 -20.11
C ASN A 206 14.36 -8.80 -19.86
N ARG A 207 14.51 -10.07 -20.24
CA ARG A 207 13.53 -11.15 -19.97
C ARG A 207 13.89 -12.04 -18.78
N GLY A 208 15.07 -11.84 -18.20
CA GLY A 208 15.48 -12.51 -16.98
C GLY A 208 14.78 -11.91 -15.77
N LEU A 209 13.57 -12.41 -15.50
CA LEU A 209 12.69 -11.91 -14.45
C LEU A 209 12.56 -12.94 -13.32
N SER A 210 12.42 -12.43 -12.11
CA SER A 210 12.02 -13.20 -10.92
C SER A 210 10.99 -12.39 -10.10
N LEU A 211 10.47 -12.98 -9.03
CA LEU A 211 9.62 -12.31 -8.06
C LEU A 211 10.30 -12.33 -6.70
N ARG A 212 10.27 -11.22 -5.96
CA ARG A 212 10.85 -11.12 -4.61
C ARG A 212 9.78 -10.72 -3.61
N ALA A 213 9.62 -11.48 -2.54
CA ALA A 213 8.73 -11.11 -1.45
C ALA A 213 9.44 -10.16 -0.47
N THR A 214 8.71 -9.14 -0.01
CA THR A 214 9.13 -8.25 1.09
C THR A 214 8.28 -8.57 2.30
N LEU A 215 8.91 -8.75 3.46
CA LEU A 215 8.18 -8.95 4.72
C LEU A 215 7.71 -7.61 5.28
N ALA A 216 6.63 -7.63 6.05
CA ALA A 216 6.17 -6.44 6.77
C ALA A 216 7.21 -5.99 7.82
N ASN A 217 7.17 -4.72 8.19
CA ASN A 217 8.14 -4.16 9.13
C ASN A 217 8.17 -4.93 10.46
N GLY A 218 9.38 -5.20 10.97
CA GLY A 218 9.58 -5.97 12.19
C GLY A 218 9.27 -7.47 12.08
N VAL A 219 8.90 -7.98 10.91
CA VAL A 219 8.64 -9.40 10.68
C VAL A 219 9.93 -10.10 10.22
N THR A 220 10.31 -11.13 10.96
CA THR A 220 11.36 -12.08 10.56
C THR A 220 10.72 -13.42 10.23
N ALA A 221 11.08 -14.00 9.09
CA ALA A 221 10.70 -15.34 8.69
C ALA A 221 11.94 -16.26 8.66
N GLY A 222 11.74 -17.54 8.92
CA GLY A 222 12.75 -18.59 8.68
C GLY A 222 12.67 -19.14 7.26
N SER A 223 11.53 -18.97 6.57
CA SER A 223 11.39 -19.24 5.14
C SER A 223 10.16 -18.55 4.55
N VAL A 224 10.14 -18.41 3.22
CA VAL A 224 8.99 -17.94 2.45
C VAL A 224 8.67 -18.93 1.33
N GLY A 225 7.44 -19.43 1.34
CA GLY A 225 6.89 -20.29 0.30
C GLY A 225 6.15 -19.49 -0.75
N PHE A 226 6.34 -19.86 -2.01
CA PHE A 226 5.69 -19.26 -3.17
C PHE A 226 5.00 -20.33 -4.00
N THR A 227 3.85 -19.99 -4.57
CA THR A 227 3.10 -20.80 -5.53
C THR A 227 2.58 -19.89 -6.63
N LEU A 228 3.10 -20.05 -7.85
CA LEU A 228 2.70 -19.32 -9.05
C LEU A 228 1.90 -20.26 -9.96
N VAL A 229 0.65 -19.92 -10.25
CA VAL A 229 -0.25 -20.71 -11.10
C VAL A 229 -0.66 -19.88 -12.31
N GLY A 230 -0.39 -20.38 -13.51
CA GLY A 230 -0.84 -19.82 -14.78
C GLY A 230 -2.24 -20.33 -15.15
N ALA A 231 -3.04 -19.51 -15.82
CA ALA A 231 -4.38 -19.87 -16.27
C ALA A 231 -4.39 -21.03 -17.27
N LYS A 232 -3.27 -21.28 -17.96
CA LYS A 232 -3.08 -22.43 -18.85
C LYS A 232 -2.70 -23.72 -18.11
N GLY A 233 -2.72 -23.73 -16.77
CA GLY A 233 -2.45 -24.90 -15.94
C GLY A 233 -0.97 -25.12 -15.56
N SER A 234 -0.07 -24.21 -15.96
CA SER A 234 1.32 -24.24 -15.51
C SER A 234 1.43 -23.85 -14.04
N THR A 235 2.19 -24.57 -13.24
CA THR A 235 2.41 -24.26 -11.82
C THR A 235 3.89 -24.28 -11.50
N TYR A 236 4.35 -23.33 -10.69
CA TYR A 236 5.71 -23.29 -10.15
C TYR A 236 5.68 -22.98 -8.66
N THR A 237 6.32 -23.83 -7.85
CA THR A 237 6.36 -23.70 -6.39
C THR A 237 7.80 -23.69 -5.90
N ARG A 238 8.11 -22.83 -4.92
CA ARG A 238 9.42 -22.78 -4.28
C ARG A 238 9.29 -22.37 -2.82
N THR A 239 10.14 -22.94 -1.96
CA THR A 239 10.42 -22.38 -0.63
C THR A 239 11.83 -21.81 -0.61
N GLU A 240 11.97 -20.56 -0.20
CA GLU A 240 13.24 -19.89 0.00
C GLU A 240 13.50 -19.73 1.50
N ASN A 241 14.66 -20.20 1.96
CA ASN A 241 15.04 -20.20 3.36
C ASN A 241 15.90 -18.99 3.73
N THR A 242 16.43 -18.28 2.74
CA THR A 242 17.38 -17.19 2.97
C THR A 242 16.87 -15.90 2.34
N ALA A 243 16.78 -14.85 3.16
CA ALA A 243 16.50 -13.51 2.66
C ALA A 243 17.70 -13.03 1.81
N PRO A 244 17.47 -12.27 0.73
CA PRO A 244 16.17 -11.88 0.15
C PRO A 244 15.38 -13.05 -0.46
N TYR A 245 14.08 -13.11 -0.19
CA TYR A 245 13.22 -14.24 -0.59
C TYR A 245 12.76 -14.14 -2.05
N PHE A 246 13.33 -14.95 -2.94
CA PHE A 246 12.97 -14.98 -4.36
C PHE A 246 12.15 -16.22 -4.75
N LEU A 247 11.24 -16.07 -5.73
CA LEU A 247 10.52 -17.18 -6.36
C LEU A 247 11.45 -18.05 -7.21
N CYS A 248 12.35 -17.46 -7.98
CA CYS A 248 13.32 -18.19 -8.79
C CYS A 248 14.73 -17.84 -8.34
N ASN A 249 15.61 -18.84 -8.39
CA ASN A 249 16.91 -18.82 -7.73
C ASN A 249 17.82 -17.69 -8.25
N ASP A 250 18.97 -17.53 -7.59
CA ASP A 250 19.89 -16.44 -7.89
C ASP A 250 20.67 -16.56 -9.21
N TYR A 251 20.35 -17.54 -10.06
CA TYR A 251 21.05 -17.80 -11.32
C TYR A 251 20.16 -18.31 -12.48
N VAL A 252 18.85 -18.47 -12.25
CA VAL A 252 17.91 -19.04 -13.23
C VAL A 252 16.65 -18.18 -13.26
N ASP A 253 16.30 -17.74 -14.46
CA ASP A 253 15.11 -16.93 -14.69
C ASP A 253 13.85 -17.74 -14.40
N CYS A 254 12.78 -17.07 -13.94
CA CYS A 254 11.49 -17.73 -13.77
C CYS A 254 10.93 -18.12 -15.15
N PRO A 255 10.84 -19.43 -15.49
CA PRO A 255 10.42 -19.84 -16.83
C PRO A 255 9.00 -19.38 -17.17
N LEU A 256 8.14 -19.31 -16.14
CA LEU A 256 6.77 -18.84 -16.31
C LEU A 256 6.67 -17.34 -16.60
N LEU A 257 7.59 -16.51 -16.10
CA LEU A 257 7.53 -15.06 -16.37
C LEU A 257 7.97 -14.68 -17.79
N ALA A 258 8.57 -15.60 -18.53
CA ALA A 258 8.89 -15.44 -19.95
C ALA A 258 7.71 -15.83 -20.86
N THR A 259 6.64 -16.40 -20.31
CA THR A 259 5.52 -16.94 -21.09
C THR A 259 4.29 -16.06 -20.92
N ALA A 260 3.61 -15.73 -22.03
CA ALA A 260 2.37 -14.98 -21.96
C ALA A 260 1.24 -15.82 -21.36
N ASP A 261 0.72 -15.40 -20.21
CA ASP A 261 -0.41 -16.00 -19.50
C ASP A 261 -0.96 -15.03 -18.44
N SER A 262 -2.08 -15.37 -17.83
CA SER A 262 -2.51 -14.79 -16.55
C SER A 262 -2.04 -15.66 -15.39
N TYR A 263 -1.49 -15.02 -14.37
CA TYR A 263 -0.89 -15.69 -13.22
C TYR A 263 -1.54 -15.27 -11.92
N ALA A 264 -1.74 -16.24 -11.03
CA ALA A 264 -2.01 -16.02 -9.61
C ALA A 264 -0.79 -16.47 -8.80
N LEU A 265 -0.18 -15.54 -8.07
CA LEU A 265 0.88 -15.83 -7.11
C LEU A 265 0.31 -15.84 -5.70
N THR A 266 0.56 -16.91 -4.96
CA THR A 266 0.35 -16.98 -3.50
C THR A 266 1.70 -17.08 -2.80
N VAL A 267 1.89 -16.29 -1.75
CA VAL A 267 3.12 -16.22 -0.95
C VAL A 267 2.78 -16.36 0.53
N GLN A 268 3.47 -17.25 1.24
CA GLN A 268 3.30 -17.49 2.68
C GLN A 268 4.65 -17.38 3.38
N ALA A 269 4.73 -16.56 4.42
CA ALA A 269 5.90 -16.55 5.31
C ALA A 269 5.76 -17.64 6.39
N TYR A 270 6.88 -18.12 6.89
CA TYR A 270 6.95 -19.18 7.89
C TYR A 270 7.99 -18.81 8.95
N SER A 271 7.71 -19.13 10.22
CA SER A 271 8.61 -18.80 11.34
C SER A 271 9.88 -19.66 11.33
N GLY A 272 9.83 -20.89 10.82
CA GLY A 272 10.98 -21.76 10.65
C GLY A 272 11.35 -22.04 9.19
N ALA A 273 12.43 -22.79 9.00
CA ALA A 273 12.91 -23.21 7.68
C ALA A 273 11.94 -24.21 7.02
N ASN A 274 12.05 -24.35 5.70
CA ASN A 274 11.36 -25.35 4.89
C ASN A 274 9.83 -25.32 5.08
N ALA A 275 9.25 -24.12 5.11
CA ALA A 275 7.83 -23.89 5.23
C ALA A 275 7.21 -24.42 6.55
N SER A 276 7.97 -24.42 7.65
CA SER A 276 7.47 -24.82 8.96
C SER A 276 6.88 -23.64 9.76
N GLY A 277 5.65 -23.79 10.25
CA GLY A 277 5.00 -22.80 11.12
C GLY A 277 4.55 -21.56 10.35
N PRO A 278 3.36 -21.58 9.70
CA PRO A 278 2.84 -20.43 8.96
C PRO A 278 2.79 -19.17 9.82
N LEU A 279 3.34 -18.08 9.27
CA LEU A 279 3.38 -16.78 9.91
C LEU A 279 2.46 -15.82 9.15
N GLY A 280 1.36 -15.41 9.79
CA GLY A 280 0.35 -14.54 9.17
C GLY A 280 -0.43 -15.21 8.02
N ALA A 281 -1.36 -14.47 7.42
CA ALA A 281 -2.12 -14.96 6.28
C ALA A 281 -1.31 -14.92 4.97
N PRO A 282 -1.60 -15.81 3.99
CA PRO A 282 -0.96 -15.75 2.68
C PRO A 282 -1.24 -14.42 1.98
N PHE A 283 -0.22 -13.87 1.33
CA PHE A 283 -0.36 -12.81 0.35
C PHE A 283 -0.72 -13.42 -1.01
N THR A 284 -1.64 -12.80 -1.75
CA THR A 284 -1.98 -13.24 -3.11
C THR A 284 -2.07 -12.03 -4.04
N VAL A 285 -1.50 -12.17 -5.24
CA VAL A 285 -1.59 -11.17 -6.31
C VAL A 285 -1.87 -11.85 -7.65
N ARG A 286 -2.72 -11.24 -8.47
CA ARG A 286 -3.07 -11.67 -9.82
C ARG A 286 -2.54 -10.68 -10.84
N PHE A 287 -1.75 -11.15 -11.78
CA PHE A 287 -1.17 -10.31 -12.84
C PHE A 287 -1.14 -11.07 -14.16
N SER A 288 -0.80 -10.40 -15.25
CA SER A 288 -0.62 -11.04 -16.55
C SER A 288 0.75 -10.72 -17.13
N VAL A 289 1.27 -11.64 -17.92
CA VAL A 289 2.44 -11.44 -18.77
C VAL A 289 1.94 -11.38 -20.21
N SER A 290 2.31 -10.33 -20.93
CA SER A 290 1.93 -10.12 -22.32
C SER A 290 3.16 -10.23 -23.23
N ALA A 291 3.05 -11.03 -24.29
CA ALA A 291 4.03 -11.08 -25.37
C ALA A 291 3.72 -10.09 -26.50
N THR A 292 2.55 -9.45 -26.46
CA THR A 292 2.15 -8.40 -27.39
C THR A 292 2.20 -7.06 -26.70
N ALA A 293 2.61 -6.02 -27.44
CA ALA A 293 2.63 -4.67 -26.92
C ALA A 293 1.22 -4.28 -26.45
N VAL A 294 1.11 -3.90 -25.18
CA VAL A 294 -0.10 -3.27 -24.66
C VAL A 294 -0.18 -1.89 -25.28
N ALA A 295 -1.37 -1.40 -25.62
CA ALA A 295 -1.50 -0.03 -26.11
C ALA A 295 -1.10 0.95 -24.98
N PRO A 296 -0.26 1.97 -25.24
CA PRO A 296 0.09 2.96 -24.24
C PRO A 296 -1.16 3.78 -23.86
N ALA A 297 -1.55 3.74 -22.59
CA ALA A 297 -2.56 4.62 -22.04
C ALA A 297 -1.94 5.97 -21.63
N PRO A 298 -2.69 7.08 -21.67
CA PRO A 298 -2.27 8.30 -21.01
C PRO A 298 -2.03 8.05 -19.51
N VAL A 299 -0.96 8.63 -18.99
CA VAL A 299 -0.63 8.61 -17.56
C VAL A 299 -0.99 9.95 -16.95
N ASP A 300 -1.81 9.95 -15.90
CA ASP A 300 -2.19 11.14 -15.13
C ASP A 300 -1.38 11.17 -13.83
N VAL A 301 -0.63 12.25 -13.58
CA VAL A 301 0.29 12.35 -12.43
C VAL A 301 0.03 13.60 -11.61
N LEU A 302 0.08 13.49 -10.29
CA LEU A 302 0.20 14.64 -9.40
C LEU A 302 1.66 14.76 -8.95
N PHE A 303 2.34 15.85 -9.29
CA PHE A 303 3.65 16.19 -8.74
C PHE A 303 3.47 17.16 -7.58
N VAL A 304 3.95 16.78 -6.40
CA VAL A 304 4.01 17.65 -5.22
C VAL A 304 5.45 17.75 -4.76
N GLY A 305 5.95 18.97 -4.58
CA GLY A 305 7.30 19.16 -4.09
C GLY A 305 7.71 20.62 -3.97
N ASN A 306 9.02 20.84 -4.12
CA ASN A 306 9.66 22.14 -3.97
C ASN A 306 10.70 22.36 -5.08
N SER A 307 11.72 23.17 -4.79
CA SER A 307 12.72 23.56 -5.77
C SER A 307 13.56 22.41 -6.30
N LEU A 308 13.69 21.26 -5.64
CA LEU A 308 14.49 20.16 -6.22
C LEU A 308 13.82 19.52 -7.43
N ILE A 309 12.49 19.46 -7.47
CA ILE A 309 11.75 18.98 -8.65
C ILE A 309 11.31 20.14 -9.57
N GLY A 310 11.17 21.35 -9.03
CA GLY A 310 10.71 22.54 -9.75
C GLY A 310 11.79 23.45 -10.33
N THR A 311 13.08 23.20 -10.07
CA THR A 311 14.16 23.98 -10.71
C THR A 311 14.11 23.79 -12.21
N ALA A 312 14.07 24.90 -12.95
CA ALA A 312 13.98 24.88 -14.41
C ALA A 312 15.37 24.76 -15.05
N THR A 313 15.43 24.01 -16.16
CA THR A 313 16.60 23.94 -17.02
C THR A 313 16.97 25.31 -17.57
N THR A 314 18.27 25.56 -17.69
CA THR A 314 18.78 26.75 -18.39
C THR A 314 18.56 26.65 -19.90
N ALA A 315 18.56 25.43 -20.45
CA ALA A 315 18.37 25.19 -21.88
C ALA A 315 16.95 25.44 -22.39
N THR A 316 15.91 25.13 -21.60
CA THR A 316 14.51 25.17 -22.09
C THR A 316 13.53 25.88 -21.15
N GLY A 317 13.92 26.20 -19.92
CA GLY A 317 13.02 26.73 -18.90
C GLY A 317 12.01 25.71 -18.37
N ALA A 318 12.13 24.43 -18.75
CA ALA A 318 11.32 23.34 -18.23
C ALA A 318 11.93 22.79 -16.93
N ASP A 319 11.08 22.60 -15.91
CA ASP A 319 11.35 21.83 -14.70
C ASP A 319 11.25 20.30 -14.95
N THR A 320 11.56 19.49 -13.94
CA THR A 320 11.56 18.03 -14.07
C THR A 320 10.21 17.49 -14.57
N PRO A 321 9.03 17.86 -14.02
CA PRO A 321 7.73 17.41 -14.55
C PRO A 321 7.52 17.71 -16.04
N LYS A 322 7.89 18.91 -16.49
CA LYS A 322 7.80 19.29 -17.91
C LYS A 322 8.80 18.52 -18.77
N VAL A 323 10.02 18.27 -18.30
CA VAL A 323 11.00 17.45 -19.03
C VAL A 323 10.52 15.99 -19.15
N VAL A 324 9.88 15.42 -18.12
CA VAL A 324 9.23 14.09 -18.23
C VAL A 324 8.15 14.12 -19.31
N GLN A 325 7.32 15.16 -19.36
CA GLN A 325 6.28 15.29 -20.40
C GLN A 325 6.88 15.42 -21.81
N GLN A 326 8.00 16.13 -21.97
CA GLN A 326 8.71 16.24 -23.24
C GLN A 326 9.29 14.89 -23.68
N LEU A 327 9.95 14.16 -22.78
CA LEU A 327 10.45 12.80 -23.04
C LEU A 327 9.31 11.87 -23.44
N ALA A 328 8.18 11.94 -22.73
CA ALA A 328 6.99 11.16 -23.02
C ALA A 328 6.43 11.47 -24.41
N THR A 329 6.28 12.75 -24.74
CA THR A 329 5.77 13.19 -26.04
C THR A 329 6.68 12.72 -27.18
N ALA A 330 7.99 12.85 -27.01
CA ALA A 330 8.98 12.39 -27.98
C ALA A 330 8.95 10.86 -28.18
N ALA A 331 8.56 10.10 -27.15
CA ALA A 331 8.38 8.64 -27.22
C ALA A 331 6.97 8.20 -27.69
N GLY A 332 6.11 9.12 -28.12
CA GLY A 332 4.73 8.81 -28.52
C GLY A 332 3.87 8.35 -27.32
N ARG A 333 4.10 8.94 -26.16
CA ARG A 333 3.34 8.74 -24.93
C ARG A 333 2.63 10.04 -24.53
N THR A 334 1.60 9.92 -23.70
CA THR A 334 0.86 11.07 -23.17
C THR A 334 0.99 11.12 -21.65
N LEU A 335 1.62 12.18 -21.15
CA LEU A 335 1.64 12.52 -19.73
C LEU A 335 0.76 13.75 -19.52
N ARG A 336 -0.24 13.63 -18.64
CA ARG A 336 -0.99 14.77 -18.10
C ARG A 336 -0.60 14.90 -16.64
N PHE A 337 -0.42 16.13 -16.16
CA PHE A 337 -0.07 16.31 -14.78
C PHE A 337 -0.71 17.54 -14.15
N THR A 338 -0.94 17.42 -12.85
CA THR A 338 -1.15 18.53 -11.93
C THR A 338 0.16 18.77 -11.20
N GLU A 339 0.57 20.02 -11.06
CA GLU A 339 1.80 20.40 -10.38
C GLU A 339 1.46 21.29 -9.18
N VAL A 340 1.89 20.89 -7.99
CA VAL A 340 1.80 21.68 -6.76
C VAL A 340 3.20 21.80 -6.18
N VAL A 341 3.95 22.78 -6.68
CA VAL A 341 5.37 22.97 -6.36
C VAL A 341 5.58 24.34 -5.74
N HIS A 342 6.09 24.34 -4.50
CA HIS A 342 6.35 25.56 -3.73
C HIS A 342 7.79 25.58 -3.25
N PHE A 343 8.57 26.54 -3.76
CA PHE A 343 10.01 26.62 -3.50
C PHE A 343 10.29 26.90 -2.02
N GLY A 344 11.18 26.11 -1.42
CA GLY A 344 11.55 26.24 -0.02
C GLY A 344 10.57 25.61 0.98
N ASN A 345 9.44 25.07 0.52
CA ASN A 345 8.46 24.46 1.42
C ASN A 345 8.79 22.98 1.72
N THR A 346 8.44 22.55 2.93
CA THR A 346 8.16 21.14 3.24
C THR A 346 6.82 20.71 2.65
N LEU A 347 6.59 19.40 2.52
CA LEU A 347 5.27 18.91 2.11
C LEU A 347 4.18 19.28 3.12
N GLN A 348 4.53 19.43 4.41
CA GLN A 348 3.56 19.89 5.43
C GLN A 348 3.13 21.33 5.16
N GLN A 349 4.09 22.23 4.93
CA GLN A 349 3.78 23.63 4.63
C GLN A 349 2.95 23.75 3.35
N THR A 350 3.25 22.92 2.35
CA THR A 350 2.50 22.87 1.09
C THR A 350 1.08 22.33 1.28
N TRP A 351 0.90 21.36 2.20
CA TRP A 351 -0.42 20.88 2.61
C TRP A 351 -1.23 21.93 3.36
N ASP A 352 -0.59 22.64 4.29
CA ASP A 352 -1.24 23.68 5.09
C ASP A 352 -1.71 24.86 4.21
N GLY A 353 -1.06 25.08 3.06
CA GLY A 353 -1.53 25.99 2.01
C GLY A 353 -2.82 25.54 1.29
N GLY A 354 -3.28 24.31 1.50
CA GLY A 354 -4.56 23.77 1.02
C GLY A 354 -4.55 23.23 -0.41
N GLU A 355 -3.58 23.60 -1.24
CA GLU A 355 -3.52 23.20 -2.66
C GLU A 355 -3.39 21.68 -2.84
N VAL A 356 -2.55 21.04 -2.04
CA VAL A 356 -2.35 19.58 -2.11
C VAL A 356 -3.58 18.83 -1.63
N ALA A 357 -4.19 19.28 -0.53
CA ALA A 357 -5.43 18.72 -0.03
C ALA A 357 -6.55 18.85 -1.06
N ALA A 358 -6.64 19.98 -1.76
CA ALA A 358 -7.59 20.18 -2.86
C ALA A 358 -7.30 19.25 -4.05
N ALA A 359 -6.04 19.10 -4.46
CA ALA A 359 -5.65 18.22 -5.55
C ALA A 359 -5.94 16.73 -5.25
N LEU A 360 -5.75 16.29 -4.00
CA LEU A 360 -5.98 14.91 -3.57
C LEU A 360 -7.45 14.59 -3.23
N SER A 361 -8.25 15.60 -2.88
CA SER A 361 -9.69 15.45 -2.61
C SER A 361 -10.58 15.71 -3.84
N GLY A 362 -10.00 16.24 -4.93
CA GLY A 362 -10.70 16.58 -6.16
C GLY A 362 -11.26 15.39 -6.97
N SER A 363 -11.93 15.73 -8.07
CA SER A 363 -12.52 14.76 -9.01
C SER A 363 -11.47 14.06 -9.88
N THR A 364 -10.36 14.73 -10.19
CA THR A 364 -9.23 14.15 -10.93
C THR A 364 -8.66 12.96 -10.17
N LYS A 365 -8.40 11.87 -10.89
CA LYS A 365 -7.73 10.67 -10.36
C LYS A 365 -6.39 10.48 -11.06
N TYR A 366 -5.40 10.04 -10.30
CA TYR A 366 -4.03 9.92 -10.78
C TYR A 366 -3.59 8.45 -10.85
N ASP A 367 -2.81 8.11 -11.86
CA ASP A 367 -2.06 6.85 -11.89
C ASP A 367 -0.91 6.90 -10.88
N TYR A 368 -0.31 8.09 -10.72
CA TYR A 368 0.79 8.30 -9.78
C TYR A 368 0.65 9.61 -9.01
N VAL A 369 1.03 9.57 -7.73
CA VAL A 369 1.32 10.77 -6.94
C VAL A 369 2.82 10.76 -6.64
N VAL A 370 3.56 11.70 -7.20
CA VAL A 370 5.00 11.86 -7.00
C VAL A 370 5.24 12.90 -5.91
N LEU A 371 5.94 12.51 -4.85
CA LEU A 371 6.15 13.34 -3.66
C LEU A 371 7.64 13.57 -3.45
N GLN A 372 8.03 14.84 -3.45
CA GLN A 372 9.39 15.28 -3.20
C GLN A 372 9.43 16.15 -1.94
N GLU A 373 9.98 15.61 -0.84
CA GLU A 373 10.05 16.31 0.44
C GLU A 373 11.19 17.34 0.47
N TYR A 374 11.17 18.28 1.41
CA TYR A 374 12.25 19.24 1.65
C TYR A 374 13.63 18.59 1.66
N SER A 375 14.59 19.26 1.02
CA SER A 375 15.89 18.71 0.59
C SER A 375 16.63 17.91 1.67
N THR A 376 16.57 18.35 2.92
CA THR A 376 17.28 17.72 4.05
C THR A 376 16.35 17.05 5.07
N LEU A 377 15.04 17.33 5.05
CA LEU A 377 14.14 16.99 6.16
C LEU A 377 14.08 15.49 6.41
N VAL A 378 13.97 14.68 5.35
CA VAL A 378 13.93 13.22 5.49
C VAL A 378 15.21 12.68 6.14
N ALA A 379 16.37 13.28 5.86
CA ALA A 379 17.63 12.88 6.47
C ALA A 379 17.74 13.35 7.94
N THR A 380 17.33 14.58 8.24
CA THR A 380 17.59 15.24 9.54
C THR A 380 16.47 15.09 10.57
N ASP A 381 15.21 14.98 10.12
CA ASP A 381 14.02 14.80 10.97
C ASP A 381 13.02 13.84 10.28
N PRO A 382 13.34 12.53 10.25
CA PRO A 382 12.46 11.53 9.65
C PRO A 382 11.10 11.43 10.32
N ALA A 383 10.98 11.81 11.60
CA ALA A 383 9.71 11.79 12.32
C ALA A 383 8.75 12.88 11.79
N ALA A 384 9.26 14.08 11.48
CA ALA A 384 8.48 15.11 10.82
C ALA A 384 8.03 14.68 9.42
N ALA A 385 8.93 14.13 8.62
CA ALA A 385 8.58 13.62 7.30
C ALA A 385 7.52 12.50 7.38
N ALA A 386 7.61 11.61 8.37
CA ALA A 386 6.63 10.54 8.58
C ALA A 386 5.25 11.09 8.97
N ARG A 387 5.17 12.07 9.89
CA ARG A 387 3.89 12.72 10.24
C ARG A 387 3.20 13.29 9.01
N THR A 388 3.94 13.91 8.11
CA THR A 388 3.35 14.47 6.90
C THR A 388 2.94 13.39 5.89
N LEU A 389 3.86 12.50 5.51
CA LEU A 389 3.59 11.53 4.45
C LEU A 389 2.63 10.42 4.88
N VAL A 390 2.83 9.86 6.08
CA VAL A 390 2.08 8.72 6.60
C VAL A 390 0.79 9.17 7.27
N ASP A 391 0.83 10.18 8.15
CA ASP A 391 -0.35 10.53 8.94
C ASP A 391 -1.26 11.53 8.20
N THR A 392 -0.68 12.52 7.50
CA THR A 392 -1.46 13.57 6.81
C THR A 392 -1.86 13.19 5.39
N TYR A 393 -0.91 12.80 4.53
CA TYR A 393 -1.17 12.58 3.11
C TYR A 393 -1.82 11.21 2.84
N SER A 394 -1.26 10.14 3.42
CA SER A 394 -1.67 8.76 3.14
C SER A 394 -3.19 8.49 3.21
N PRO A 395 -3.93 9.04 4.20
CA PRO A 395 -5.39 8.83 4.28
C PRO A 395 -6.18 9.36 3.07
N THR A 396 -5.58 10.21 2.23
CA THR A 396 -6.24 10.76 1.03
C THR A 396 -5.93 9.99 -0.25
N PHE A 397 -4.84 9.23 -0.31
CA PHE A 397 -4.43 8.56 -1.55
C PHE A 397 -5.45 7.55 -2.08
N GLY A 398 -6.17 6.86 -1.19
CA GLY A 398 -7.23 5.93 -1.60
C GLY A 398 -8.37 6.59 -2.39
N ARG A 399 -8.56 7.91 -2.24
CA ARG A 399 -9.51 8.69 -3.05
C ARG A 399 -8.86 9.31 -4.27
N ALA A 400 -7.57 9.64 -4.23
CA ALA A 400 -6.87 10.34 -5.31
C ALA A 400 -6.37 9.40 -6.42
N LEU A 401 -6.02 8.16 -6.07
CA LEU A 401 -5.44 7.21 -7.01
C LEU A 401 -6.51 6.45 -7.79
N LYS A 402 -6.22 6.19 -9.07
CA LYS A 402 -6.95 5.21 -9.88
C LYS A 402 -6.70 3.79 -9.35
N PRO A 403 -7.54 2.80 -9.69
CA PRO A 403 -7.25 1.40 -9.38
C PRO A 403 -5.85 0.99 -9.86
N GLY A 404 -5.03 0.47 -8.94
CA GLY A 404 -3.63 0.10 -9.21
C GLY A 404 -2.64 1.28 -9.30
N GLY A 405 -3.09 2.50 -8.99
CA GLY A 405 -2.23 3.67 -8.88
C GLY A 405 -1.27 3.57 -7.70
N LYS A 406 -0.16 4.32 -7.76
CA LYS A 406 0.94 4.22 -6.80
C LYS A 406 1.43 5.60 -6.33
N VAL A 407 2.01 5.63 -5.15
CA VAL A 407 2.83 6.77 -4.71
C VAL A 407 4.27 6.55 -5.17
N VAL A 408 4.93 7.60 -5.66
CA VAL A 408 6.36 7.60 -5.95
C VAL A 408 7.03 8.58 -5.00
N LEU A 409 7.84 8.07 -4.07
CA LEU A 409 8.66 8.94 -3.24
C LEU A 409 9.92 9.29 -4.03
N PHE A 410 10.07 10.57 -4.34
CA PHE A 410 11.25 11.13 -4.98
C PHE A 410 12.38 11.22 -3.95
N LYS A 411 13.32 10.27 -4.00
CA LYS A 411 14.38 10.16 -2.98
C LYS A 411 15.46 11.22 -3.20
N ASN A 412 15.34 12.33 -2.49
CA ASN A 412 16.30 13.44 -2.56
C ASN A 412 17.77 12.97 -2.48
N TRP A 413 18.67 13.74 -3.10
CA TRP A 413 20.11 13.52 -3.04
C TRP A 413 20.77 14.26 -1.86
N ALA A 414 21.98 13.81 -1.51
CA ALA A 414 22.82 14.53 -0.56
C ALA A 414 23.33 15.85 -1.16
N LEU A 415 23.23 16.93 -0.37
CA LEU A 415 23.76 18.24 -0.72
C LEU A 415 25.30 18.22 -0.78
N VAL A 416 25.89 19.22 -1.45
CA VAL A 416 27.36 19.35 -1.53
C VAL A 416 27.97 19.54 -0.14
N ASP A 417 27.38 20.42 0.67
CA ASP A 417 27.67 20.51 2.10
C ASP A 417 26.87 19.42 2.84
N PRO A 418 27.53 18.43 3.47
CA PRO A 418 26.84 17.36 4.15
C PRO A 418 26.31 17.74 5.54
N ALA A 419 26.53 18.96 6.03
CA ALA A 419 26.06 19.36 7.36
C ALA A 419 24.54 19.08 7.54
N PRO A 420 24.11 18.57 8.71
CA PRO A 420 24.88 18.35 9.95
C PRO A 420 25.63 17.00 10.01
N PHE A 421 25.67 16.23 8.93
CA PHE A 421 26.33 14.94 8.90
C PHE A 421 27.85 15.08 8.81
N PRO A 422 28.63 14.14 9.41
CA PRO A 422 30.10 14.21 9.40
C PRO A 422 30.72 13.98 8.02
N SER A 423 29.95 13.45 7.06
CA SER A 423 30.39 13.23 5.69
C SER A 423 29.20 13.10 4.74
N ARG A 424 29.45 13.25 3.43
CA ARG A 424 28.44 12.97 2.39
C ARG A 424 27.92 11.54 2.48
N ALA A 425 28.80 10.57 2.70
CA ALA A 425 28.41 9.17 2.84
C ALA A 425 27.45 8.94 4.03
N ALA A 426 27.67 9.63 5.15
CA ALA A 426 26.75 9.58 6.30
C ALA A 426 25.39 10.22 5.99
N ASN A 427 25.37 11.33 5.24
CA ASN A 427 24.13 11.94 4.77
C ASN A 427 23.35 10.98 3.84
N VAL A 428 24.02 10.40 2.85
CA VAL A 428 23.42 9.40 1.93
C VAL A 428 22.87 8.20 2.71
N ALA A 429 23.62 7.66 3.68
CA ALA A 429 23.13 6.55 4.50
C ALA A 429 21.86 6.91 5.31
N ALA A 430 21.77 8.15 5.81
CA ALA A 430 20.57 8.64 6.49
C ALA A 430 19.39 8.78 5.52
N ILE A 431 19.60 9.36 4.33
CA ILE A 431 18.60 9.44 3.26
C ILE A 431 18.09 8.03 2.92
N ASP A 432 18.99 7.09 2.66
CA ASP A 432 18.65 5.71 2.28
C ASP A 432 17.80 5.01 3.33
N THR A 433 18.25 5.08 4.58
CA THR A 433 17.56 4.46 5.73
C THR A 433 16.18 5.07 5.93
N ASN A 434 16.09 6.40 5.91
CA ASN A 434 14.86 7.11 6.27
C ASN A 434 13.80 7.03 5.16
N TYR A 435 14.19 7.11 3.88
CA TYR A 435 13.24 6.88 2.77
C TYR A 435 12.75 5.43 2.74
N ALA A 436 13.59 4.44 3.05
CA ALA A 436 13.15 3.06 3.17
C ALA A 436 12.11 2.87 4.31
N ALA A 437 12.33 3.53 5.45
CA ALA A 437 11.37 3.54 6.56
C ALA A 437 10.05 4.22 6.16
N LEU A 438 10.09 5.37 5.48
CA LEU A 438 8.89 6.07 4.98
C LEU A 438 8.11 5.22 3.98
N SER A 439 8.79 4.62 3.00
CA SER A 439 8.19 3.72 2.02
C SER A 439 7.48 2.54 2.67
N THR A 440 8.11 1.93 3.68
CA THR A 440 7.54 0.81 4.44
C THR A 440 6.37 1.25 5.33
N GLY A 441 6.40 2.47 5.86
CA GLY A 441 5.34 3.04 6.70
C GLY A 441 4.08 3.42 5.92
N LEU A 442 4.16 3.60 4.59
CA LEU A 442 3.00 3.92 3.77
C LEU A 442 2.12 2.68 3.53
N PRO A 443 0.84 2.70 3.93
CA PRO A 443 -0.10 1.61 3.62
C PRO A 443 -0.49 1.56 2.13
N THR A 444 -0.20 2.61 1.37
CA THR A 444 -0.50 2.70 -0.06
C THR A 444 0.65 2.10 -0.87
N PRO A 445 0.40 1.28 -1.92
CA PRO A 445 1.44 0.79 -2.81
C PRO A 445 2.31 1.92 -3.33
N ASN A 446 3.62 1.79 -3.13
CA ASN A 446 4.56 2.86 -3.45
C ASN A 446 5.87 2.34 -4.01
N ALA A 447 6.65 3.25 -4.61
CA ALA A 447 8.00 3.01 -5.08
C ALA A 447 8.91 4.16 -4.66
N LEU A 448 10.17 3.84 -4.37
CA LEU A 448 11.23 4.83 -4.20
C LEU A 448 11.88 5.09 -5.56
N ALA A 449 11.78 6.31 -6.08
CA ALA A 449 12.59 6.71 -7.23
C ALA A 449 14.05 6.86 -6.75
N PRO A 450 15.02 6.10 -7.31
CA PRO A 450 16.37 5.95 -6.74
C PRO A 450 17.32 7.10 -7.11
N ILE A 451 16.83 8.34 -7.00
CA ILE A 451 17.55 9.53 -7.49
C ILE A 451 18.87 9.72 -6.73
N SER A 452 18.86 9.56 -5.40
CA SER A 452 20.09 9.60 -4.58
C SER A 452 21.15 8.62 -5.07
N GLU A 453 20.78 7.37 -5.35
CA GLU A 453 21.71 6.34 -5.83
C GLU A 453 22.31 6.66 -7.20
N GLU A 454 21.49 7.21 -8.10
CA GLU A 454 21.93 7.64 -9.43
C GLU A 454 22.90 8.83 -9.34
N PHE A 455 22.62 9.77 -8.44
CA PHE A 455 23.51 10.89 -8.15
C PHE A 455 24.84 10.40 -7.62
N GLU A 456 24.87 9.55 -6.60
CA GLU A 456 26.14 9.09 -6.03
C GLU A 456 26.99 8.30 -7.04
N ALA A 457 26.37 7.51 -7.92
CA ALA A 457 27.09 6.82 -8.99
C ALA A 457 27.82 7.79 -9.93
N LEU A 458 27.18 8.90 -10.28
CA LEU A 458 27.74 9.92 -11.17
C LEU A 458 28.70 10.87 -10.44
N VAL A 459 28.39 11.24 -9.20
CA VAL A 459 29.25 12.09 -8.35
C VAL A 459 30.59 11.39 -8.08
N ALA A 460 30.58 10.08 -7.81
CA ALA A 460 31.81 9.32 -7.64
C ALA A 460 32.71 9.36 -8.88
N ALA A 461 32.12 9.42 -10.09
CA ALA A 461 32.86 9.42 -11.35
C ALA A 461 33.21 10.83 -11.88
N LYS A 462 32.41 11.85 -11.56
CA LYS A 462 32.44 13.16 -12.24
C LYS A 462 32.41 14.37 -11.30
N GLY A 463 32.30 14.15 -9.98
CA GLY A 463 32.16 15.20 -8.99
C GLY A 463 30.74 15.78 -8.91
N THR A 464 30.47 16.55 -7.85
CA THR A 464 29.14 17.10 -7.56
C THR A 464 28.67 18.14 -8.58
N SER A 465 29.59 18.94 -9.13
CA SER A 465 29.28 19.98 -10.13
C SER A 465 28.72 19.42 -11.44
N TYR A 466 28.87 18.10 -11.67
CA TYR A 466 28.27 17.44 -12.82
C TYR A 466 26.73 17.43 -12.77
N LEU A 467 26.15 17.44 -11.57
CA LEU A 467 24.71 17.33 -11.34
C LEU A 467 24.13 18.51 -10.56
N ILE A 468 24.93 19.15 -9.70
CA ILE A 468 24.48 20.16 -8.76
C ILE A 468 25.10 21.50 -9.13
N VAL A 469 24.29 22.56 -9.16
CA VAL A 469 24.78 23.92 -9.43
C VAL A 469 25.61 24.46 -8.26
N ALA A 470 26.21 25.64 -8.45
CA ALA A 470 27.19 26.21 -7.52
C ALA A 470 26.63 26.49 -6.11
N ASP A 471 25.30 26.56 -5.94
CA ASP A 471 24.67 26.69 -4.62
C ASP A 471 24.73 25.42 -3.75
N GLY A 472 25.21 24.31 -4.33
CA GLY A 472 25.41 23.06 -3.62
C GLY A 472 24.13 22.27 -3.33
N LYS A 473 22.98 22.70 -3.87
CA LYS A 473 21.67 22.10 -3.62
C LYS A 473 20.89 21.76 -4.88
N HIS A 474 20.71 22.72 -5.79
CA HIS A 474 19.76 22.58 -6.89
C HIS A 474 20.33 21.79 -8.06
N PRO A 475 19.48 21.06 -8.81
CA PRO A 475 19.95 20.29 -9.96
C PRO A 475 20.31 21.23 -11.11
N ASN A 476 21.30 20.83 -11.92
CA ASN A 476 21.57 21.43 -13.22
C ASN A 476 20.81 20.68 -14.34
N ASP A 477 20.98 21.12 -15.59
CA ASP A 477 20.31 20.53 -16.76
C ASP A 477 20.57 19.02 -16.93
N THR A 478 21.76 18.53 -16.56
CA THR A 478 22.14 17.11 -16.59
C THR A 478 21.33 16.31 -15.56
N ALA A 479 21.23 16.81 -14.33
CA ALA A 479 20.45 16.19 -13.27
C ALA A 479 18.95 16.19 -13.59
N ILE A 480 18.40 17.31 -14.07
CA ILE A 480 16.97 17.39 -14.45
C ILE A 480 16.64 16.36 -15.53
N TYR A 481 17.52 16.16 -16.52
CA TYR A 481 17.33 15.14 -17.55
C TYR A 481 17.39 13.72 -16.97
N LEU A 482 18.35 13.43 -16.08
CA LEU A 482 18.48 12.15 -15.41
C LEU A 482 17.22 11.82 -14.60
N ASP A 483 16.79 12.75 -13.74
CA ASP A 483 15.58 12.62 -12.92
C ASP A 483 14.34 12.39 -13.79
N ALA A 484 14.23 13.13 -14.89
CA ALA A 484 13.12 13.00 -15.81
C ALA A 484 13.13 11.65 -16.56
N ALA A 485 14.29 11.15 -16.96
CA ALA A 485 14.42 9.83 -17.58
C ALA A 485 14.07 8.69 -16.60
N THR A 486 14.51 8.82 -15.35
CA THR A 486 14.18 7.89 -14.26
C THR A 486 12.67 7.86 -13.99
N LEU A 487 12.06 9.03 -13.82
CA LEU A 487 10.61 9.15 -13.64
C LEU A 487 9.83 8.66 -14.87
N TYR A 488 10.28 8.95 -16.10
CA TYR A 488 9.66 8.39 -17.30
C TYR A 488 9.58 6.87 -17.23
N GLY A 489 10.69 6.20 -16.91
CA GLY A 489 10.74 4.74 -16.87
C GLY A 489 9.83 4.14 -15.81
N ILE A 490 9.71 4.80 -14.65
CA ILE A 490 8.78 4.41 -13.58
C ILE A 490 7.32 4.61 -14.01
N LEU A 491 6.98 5.79 -14.53
CA LEU A 491 5.60 6.19 -14.82
C LEU A 491 5.03 5.42 -16.02
N PHE A 492 5.84 5.20 -17.07
CA PHE A 492 5.42 4.50 -18.28
C PHE A 492 5.75 3.01 -18.28
N ARG A 493 6.47 2.52 -17.26
CA ARG A 493 6.84 1.10 -17.09
C ARG A 493 7.65 0.59 -18.29
N GLU A 494 8.65 1.39 -18.68
CA GLU A 494 9.45 1.21 -19.88
C GLU A 494 10.92 1.53 -19.60
N SER A 495 11.84 0.94 -20.37
CA SER A 495 13.25 1.28 -20.26
C SER A 495 13.50 2.70 -20.78
N PRO A 496 14.20 3.58 -20.03
CA PRO A 496 14.56 4.91 -20.52
C PRO A 496 15.67 4.86 -21.59
N ARG A 497 16.31 3.72 -21.85
CA ARG A 497 17.37 3.54 -22.87
C ARG A 497 16.94 3.84 -24.31
N ALA A 498 15.65 3.95 -24.58
CA ALA A 498 15.12 4.29 -25.90
C ALA A 498 14.89 5.80 -26.10
N LEU A 499 14.95 6.61 -25.03
CA LEU A 499 14.59 8.03 -25.09
C LEU A 499 15.59 8.88 -25.89
N GLY A 500 15.12 9.93 -26.57
CA GLY A 500 15.98 10.91 -27.25
C GLY A 500 16.68 11.88 -26.29
N PRO A 501 17.72 12.60 -26.72
CA PRO A 501 18.57 13.40 -25.85
C PRO A 501 17.97 14.75 -25.39
N LEU A 502 16.82 15.14 -25.96
CA LEU A 502 16.22 16.47 -25.81
C LEU A 502 17.26 17.59 -26.02
N TYR A 503 17.64 18.28 -24.94
CA TYR A 503 18.53 19.44 -24.94
C TYR A 503 20.00 19.10 -24.60
N LEU A 504 20.31 17.83 -24.28
CA LEU A 504 21.67 17.42 -23.96
C LEU A 504 22.43 16.92 -25.20
N ALA A 505 23.75 16.89 -25.11
CA ALA A 505 24.58 16.20 -26.08
C ALA A 505 24.22 14.69 -26.12
N PRO A 506 24.14 14.04 -27.30
CA PRO A 506 23.69 12.65 -27.43
C PRO A 506 24.46 11.63 -26.57
N ALA A 507 25.78 11.79 -26.46
CA ALA A 507 26.63 10.91 -25.64
C ALA A 507 26.31 11.05 -24.15
N THR A 508 26.14 12.28 -23.66
CA THR A 508 25.76 12.58 -22.28
C THR A 508 24.40 11.98 -21.96
N ALA A 509 23.38 12.27 -22.78
CA ALA A 509 22.04 11.73 -22.61
C ALA A 509 22.02 10.19 -22.62
N THR A 510 22.83 9.54 -23.46
CA THR A 510 22.96 8.08 -23.48
C THR A 510 23.51 7.55 -22.17
N SER A 511 24.61 8.13 -21.67
CA SER A 511 25.18 7.73 -20.38
C SER A 511 24.18 7.89 -19.23
N LEU A 512 23.39 8.97 -19.20
CA LEU A 512 22.40 9.20 -18.14
C LEU A 512 21.22 8.20 -18.22
N ARG A 513 20.72 7.91 -19.43
CA ARG A 513 19.65 6.91 -19.62
C ARG A 513 20.08 5.50 -19.21
N GLU A 514 21.36 5.15 -19.38
CA GLU A 514 21.91 3.89 -18.89
C GLU A 514 21.95 3.82 -17.37
N VAL A 515 22.34 4.92 -16.71
CA VAL A 515 22.32 5.04 -15.24
C VAL A 515 20.90 4.90 -14.72
N ALA A 516 19.95 5.69 -15.27
CA ALA A 516 18.54 5.61 -14.93
C ALA A 516 17.99 4.19 -15.11
N ALA A 517 18.13 3.61 -16.30
CA ALA A 517 17.61 2.26 -16.60
C ALA A 517 18.13 1.21 -15.63
N THR A 518 19.44 1.23 -15.35
CA THR A 518 20.07 0.29 -14.42
C THR A 518 19.56 0.49 -12.99
N ALA A 519 19.35 1.73 -12.57
CA ALA A 519 18.86 2.05 -11.24
C ALA A 519 17.40 1.59 -11.02
N ILE A 520 16.56 1.70 -12.05
CA ILE A 520 15.15 1.28 -12.01
C ILE A 520 14.89 -0.17 -12.46
N GLY A 521 15.96 -0.96 -12.66
CA GLY A 521 15.89 -2.40 -12.90
C GLY A 521 15.67 -2.85 -14.35
N TYR A 522 15.85 -1.98 -15.35
CA TYR A 522 15.66 -2.30 -16.77
C TYR A 522 16.94 -2.72 -17.48
#